data_AF-A0A4R4TDG8-F1
#
_entry.id   AF-A0A4R4TDG8-F1
#
_cell.length_a   1.000
_cell.length_b   1.000
_cell.length_c   1.000
_cell.angle_alpha   90.00
_cell.angle_beta   90.00
_cell.angle_gamma   90.00
#
_symmetry.space_group_name_H-M   'P 1'
#
loop_
_entity.id
_entity.type
_entity.pdbx_description
1 polymer ?
#
loop_
_entity_poly.entity_id
_entity_poly.type
_entity_poly.pdbx_seq_one_letter_code
_entity_poly.pdbx_strand_id
1 'polypeptide(L)' 'MRDDDEPVFRRSRWGTSAYVYNHRNPVGRFLIVLSLVLVAVGLVLMVTGTGPFAPAEPVPTAP' A
#
# COMPACT_ATOMS: atom_id res chain seq x y z
N MET A 1 26.30 -8.71 -13.75
CA MET A 1 25.85 -9.09 -12.39
C MET A 1 26.36 -8.04 -11.42
N ARG A 2 25.47 -7.11 -11.02
CA ARG A 2 25.53 -6.25 -9.83
C ARG A 2 24.36 -5.26 -9.85
N ASP A 3 23.14 -5.77 -10.05
CA ASP A 3 21.93 -5.03 -9.68
C ASP A 3 21.55 -5.30 -8.20
N ASP A 4 22.23 -6.27 -7.57
CA ASP A 4 21.99 -6.69 -6.18
C ASP A 4 22.53 -5.71 -5.13
N ASP A 5 23.41 -4.77 -5.53
CA ASP A 5 24.04 -3.81 -4.62
C ASP A 5 23.19 -2.55 -4.38
N GLU A 6 22.12 -2.36 -5.15
CA GLU A 6 21.26 -1.18 -5.01
C GLU A 6 20.27 -1.39 -3.84
N PRO A 7 20.25 -0.55 -2.79
CA PRO A 7 19.42 -0.81 -1.62
C PRO A 7 17.92 -0.68 -1.93
N VAL A 8 17.11 -1.63 -1.44
CA VAL A 8 15.63 -1.67 -1.60
C VAL A 8 14.97 -0.41 -1.04
N PHE A 9 15.49 0.08 0.08
CA PHE A 9 15.10 1.34 0.69
C PHE A 9 16.22 2.37 0.50
N ARG A 10 15.88 3.51 -0.08
CA ARG A 10 16.80 4.63 -0.22
C ARG A 10 16.37 5.74 0.73
N ARG A 11 17.33 6.31 1.45
CA ARG A 11 17.09 7.49 2.27
C ARG A 11 16.76 8.69 1.38
N SER A 12 15.61 9.32 1.61
CA SER A 12 15.23 10.57 0.95
C SER A 12 16.24 11.64 1.34
N ARG A 13 16.75 12.38 0.34
CA ARG A 13 17.61 13.56 0.55
C ARG A 13 16.81 14.85 0.74
N TRP A 14 15.47 14.79 0.72
CA TRP A 14 14.64 15.98 0.77
C TRP A 14 13.85 16.08 2.09
N GLY A 15 14.23 17.08 2.90
CA GLY A 15 13.50 17.61 4.06
C GLY A 15 13.38 16.68 5.28
N THR A 16 12.92 15.46 5.06
CA THR A 16 12.84 14.40 6.06
C THR A 16 13.61 13.21 5.52
N SER A 17 14.55 12.74 6.33
CA SER A 17 15.39 11.57 6.12
C SER A 17 14.60 10.25 6.08
N ALA A 18 13.39 10.25 5.51
CA ALA A 18 12.53 9.09 5.41
C ALA A 18 13.12 8.06 4.44
N TYR A 19 12.93 6.78 4.74
CA TYR A 19 13.26 5.70 3.82
C TYR A 19 12.13 5.57 2.78
N VAL A 20 12.49 5.67 1.50
CA VAL A 20 11.57 5.49 0.36
C VAL A 20 11.94 4.24 -0.43
N TYR A 21 10.96 3.60 -1.06
CA TYR A 21 11.24 2.49 -1.98
C TYR A 21 12.08 2.96 -3.16
N ASN A 22 13.13 2.21 -3.48
CA ASN A 22 14.02 2.52 -4.58
C ASN A 22 13.51 1.93 -5.89
N HIS A 23 13.02 2.77 -6.81
CA HIS A 23 12.52 2.34 -8.13
C HIS A 23 13.59 1.70 -9.04
N ARG A 24 14.88 1.87 -8.70
CA ARG A 24 16.01 1.31 -9.45
C ARG A 24 16.33 -0.12 -9.03
N ASN A 25 15.96 -0.53 -7.81
CA ASN A 25 16.02 -1.92 -7.39
C ASN A 25 14.71 -2.63 -7.85
N PRO A 26 14.77 -3.83 -8.48
CA PRO A 26 13.59 -4.56 -8.93
C PRO A 26 12.61 -4.90 -7.80
N VAL A 27 13.12 -5.23 -6.60
CA VAL A 27 12.32 -5.45 -5.39
C VAL A 27 11.67 -4.15 -4.92
N GLY A 28 12.42 -3.04 -4.89
CA GLY A 28 11.86 -1.73 -4.53
C GLY A 28 10.74 -1.31 -5.49
N ARG A 29 10.90 -1.56 -6.78
CA ARG A 29 9.85 -1.36 -7.79
C ARG A 29 8.64 -2.27 -7.57
N PHE A 30 8.86 -3.54 -7.28
CA PHE A 30 7.78 -4.47 -6.96
C PHE A 30 6.97 -3.99 -5.76
N LEU A 31 7.63 -3.53 -4.69
CA LEU A 31 6.95 -3.02 -3.50
C LEU A 31 6.15 -1.74 -3.77
N ILE A 32 6.62 -0.87 -4.66
CA ILE A 32 5.85 0.31 -5.12
C ILE A 32 4.58 -0.14 -5.86
N VAL A 33 4.71 -1.08 -6.80
CA VAL A 33 3.54 -1.57 -7.56
C VAL A 33 2.55 -2.27 -6.63
N LEU A 34 3.04 -3.11 -5.73
CA LEU A 34 2.22 -3.83 -4.76
C LEU A 34 1.46 -2.86 -3.84
N SER A 35 2.12 -1.83 -3.32
CA SER A 35 1.46 -0.85 -2.45
C SER A 35 0.37 -0.07 -3.19
N LEU A 36 0.62 0.33 -4.44
CA LEU A 36 -0.37 1.01 -5.28
C LEU A 36 -1.59 0.10 -5.56
N VAL A 37 -1.36 -1.18 -5.83
CA VAL A 37 -2.45 -2.16 -6.03
C VAL A 37 -3.28 -2.31 -4.76
N LEU A 38 -2.65 -2.45 -3.59
CA LEU A 38 -3.36 -2.56 -2.32
C LEU A 38 -4.22 -1.33 -2.02
N VAL A 39 -3.68 -0.13 -2.27
CA VAL A 39 -4.44 1.13 -2.11
C VAL A 39 -5.61 1.20 -3.09
N ALA A 40 -5.39 0.87 -4.36
CA ALA A 40 -6.45 0.87 -5.36
C ALA A 40 -7.58 -0.11 -5.01
N VAL A 41 -7.22 -1.35 -4.61
CA VAL A 41 -8.19 -2.36 -4.16
C VAL A 41 -8.94 -1.87 -2.92
N GLY A 42 -8.25 -1.32 -1.93
CA GLY A 42 -8.87 -0.77 -0.72
C GLY A 42 -9.88 0.34 -1.04
N LEU A 43 -9.52 1.27 -1.93
CA LEU A 43 -10.42 2.33 -2.39
C LEU A 43 -11.65 1.77 -3.10
N VAL A 44 -11.48 0.77 -3.98
CA VAL A 44 -12.62 0.11 -4.63
C VAL A 44 -13.54 -0.52 -3.58
N LEU A 45 -13.00 -1.27 -2.62
CA LEU A 45 -13.78 -1.91 -1.55
C LEU A 45 -14.54 -0.89 -0.70
N MET A 46 -13.95 0.27 -0.43
CA MET A 46 -14.61 1.37 0.29
C MET A 46 -15.75 1.96 -0.53
N VAL A 47 -15.54 2.22 -1.82
CA VAL A 47 -16.56 2.80 -2.70
C VAL A 47 -17.74 1.84 -2.90
N THR A 48 -17.47 0.54 -3.00
CA THR A 48 -18.52 -0.48 -3.14
C THR A 48 -19.18 -0.87 -1.82
N GLY A 49 -18.64 -0.42 -0.67
CA GLY A 49 -19.16 -0.80 0.65
C GLY A 49 -19.09 -2.31 0.89
N THR A 50 -18.00 -2.95 0.47
CA THR A 50 -17.85 -4.42 0.51
C THR A 50 -16.75 -4.86 1.48
N GLY A 51 -16.86 -6.09 1.96
CA GLY A 51 -15.84 -6.71 2.82
C GLY A 51 -15.71 -5.98 4.16
N PRO A 52 -14.51 -5.52 4.56
CA PRO A 52 -14.30 -4.88 5.86
C PRO A 52 -14.99 -3.51 6.00
N PHE A 53 -15.50 -2.95 4.89
CA PHE A 53 -16.23 -1.68 4.87
C PHE A 53 -17.75 -1.87 4.67
N ALA A 54 -18.25 -3.10 4.74
CA ALA A 54 -19.68 -3.35 4.63
C ALA A 54 -20.45 -2.74 5.81
N PRO A 55 -21.66 -2.19 5.58
CA PRO A 55 -22.51 -1.74 6.68
C PRO A 55 -22.72 -2.87 7.68
N ALA A 56 -22.63 -2.56 8.97
CA ALA A 56 -22.99 -3.51 10.01
C ALA A 56 -24.45 -3.94 9.84
N GLU A 57 -24.72 -5.23 10.03
CA GLU A 57 -26.10 -5.71 10.04
C GLU A 57 -26.89 -4.95 11.11
N PRO A 58 -28.10 -4.47 10.79
CA PRO A 58 -28.93 -3.81 11.78
C PRO A 58 -29.23 -4.79 12.91
N VAL A 59 -28.78 -4.45 14.13
CA VAL A 59 -29.12 -5.22 15.32
C VAL A 59 -30.64 -5.17 15.49
N PRO A 60 -31.35 -6.30 15.58
CA PRO A 60 -32.79 -6.29 15.83
C PRO A 60 -33.04 -5.59 17.17
N THR A 61 -33.62 -4.39 17.13
CA THR A 61 -34.15 -3.75 18.32
C THR A 61 -35.35 -4.58 18.76
N ALA A 62 -35.20 -5.37 19.82
CA ALA A 62 -36.31 -6.10 20.41
C ALA A 62 -37.41 -5.09 20.83
N PRO A 63 -38.70 -5.42 20.61
CA PRO A 63 -39.82 -4.53 20.96
C PRO A 63 -39.93 -4.29 22.46
#